data_AF-A0A9E7ST66-F1
#
_entry.id   AF-A0A9E7ST66-F1
#
_cell.length_a   1.000
_cell.length_b   1.000
_cell.length_c   1.000
_cell.angle_alpha   90.00
_cell.angle_beta   90.00
_cell.angle_gamma   90.00
#
_symmetry.space_group_name_H-M   'P 1'
#
loop_
_entity.id
_entity.type
_entity.pdbx_description
1 polymer ?
#
loop_
_entity_poly.entity_id
_entity_poly.type
_entity_poly.pdbx_seq_one_letter_code
_entity_poly.pdbx_strand_id
1 'polypeptide(L)' 'MADEHECNLCGATFDSEEQLQEHNQEEHRDEM' A
#
# COMPACT_ATOMS: atom_id res chain seq x y z
N MET A 1 13.08 13.56 4.42
CA MET A 1 12.82 12.58 3.35
C MET A 1 11.74 11.70 3.93
N ALA A 2 10.47 11.97 3.63
CA ALA A 2 9.38 11.13 4.07
C ALA A 2 9.26 10.05 3.00
N ASP A 3 9.62 8.81 3.36
CA ASP A 3 9.30 7.66 2.53
C ASP A 3 7.83 7.36 2.86
N GLU A 4 6.93 8.02 2.12
CA GLU A 4 5.49 7.84 2.25
C GLU A 4 5.14 6.59 1.45
N HIS A 5 4.80 5.50 2.14
CA HIS A 5 4.44 4.25 1.49
C HIS A 5 3.02 4.39 0.91
N GLU A 6 2.93 5.02 -0.26
CA GLU A 6 1.68 5.28 -0.97
C GLU A 6 1.30 4.11 -1.91
N CYS A 7 0.06 3.66 -1.80
CA CYS A 7 -0.51 2.67 -2.68
C CYS A 7 -0.79 3.27 -4.05
N ASN A 8 -0.14 2.75 -5.08
CA ASN A 8 -0.30 3.26 -6.44
C ASN A 8 -1.65 2.87 -7.10
N LEU A 9 -2.40 1.95 -6.48
CA LEU A 9 -3.69 1.48 -6.99
C LEU A 9 -4.86 2.35 -6.52
N CYS A 10 -4.79 2.85 -5.28
CA CYS A 10 -5.87 3.65 -4.67
C CYS A 10 -5.43 5.01 -4.11
N GLY A 11 -4.13 5.27 -4.01
CA GLY A 11 -3.56 6.50 -3.42
C GLY A 11 -3.54 6.52 -1.89
N ALA A 12 -3.70 5.37 -1.22
CA ALA A 12 -3.65 5.30 0.23
C ALA A 12 -2.21 5.41 0.75
N THR A 13 -1.93 6.35 1.65
CA THR A 13 -0.62 6.54 2.27
C THR A 13 -0.51 5.78 3.58
N PHE A 14 0.55 4.99 3.73
CA PHE A 14 0.86 4.22 4.93
C PHE A 14 2.19 4.66 5.55
N ASP A 15 2.29 4.43 6.86
CA ASP A 15 3.48 4.79 7.66
C ASP A 15 4.58 3.71 7.57
N SER A 16 4.29 2.57 6.93
CA SER A 16 5.24 1.47 6.79
C SER A 16 4.95 0.61 5.55
N GLU A 17 6.01 0.08 4.97
CA GLU A 17 5.98 -0.85 3.85
C GLU A 17 5.12 -2.10 4.13
N GLU A 18 5.17 -2.63 5.36
CA GLU A 18 4.37 -3.80 5.78
C GLU A 18 2.85 -3.51 5.72
N GLN A 19 2.43 -2.32 6.16
CA GLN A 19 1.02 -1.89 6.09
C GLN A 19 0.59 -1.67 4.63
N LEU A 20 1.45 -1.08 3.81
CA LEU A 20 1.20 -0.93 2.38
C LEU A 20 1.06 -2.30 1.70
N GLN A 21 1.90 -3.27 2.07
CA GLN A 21 1.90 -4.61 1.50
C GLN A 21 0.68 -5.42 1.94
N GLU A 22 0.30 -5.38 3.23
CA GLU A 22 -0.95 -5.98 3.70
C GLU A 22 -2.15 -5.33 3.02
N HIS A 23 -2.19 -4.00 2.93
CA HIS A 23 -3.25 -3.29 2.21
C HIS A 23 -3.36 -3.73 0.75
N ASN A 24 -2.24 -3.80 0.02
CA ASN A 24 -2.24 -4.30 -1.35
C ASN A 24 -2.68 -5.77 -1.42
N GLN A 25 -2.33 -6.60 -0.43
CA GLN A 25 -2.74 -8.00 -0.42
C GLN A 25 -4.19 -8.24 -0.01
N GLU A 26 -4.80 -7.39 0.81
CA GLU A 26 -6.18 -7.56 1.28
C GLU A 26 -7.16 -6.83 0.36
N GLU A 27 -6.86 -5.56 0.01
CA GLU A 27 -7.73 -4.69 -0.77
C GLU A 27 -7.49 -4.81 -2.28
N HIS A 28 -6.25 -5.12 -2.68
CA HIS A 28 -5.83 -5.26 -4.09
C HIS A 28 -5.40 -6.69 -4.45
N ARG A 29 -5.86 -7.68 -3.66
CA ARG A 29 -5.53 -9.11 -3.78
C ARG A 29 -5.77 -9.71 -5.16
N ASP A 30 -6.69 -9.13 -5.93
CA ASP A 30 -7.26 -9.71 -7.14
C ASP A 30 -6.56 -9.24 -8.44
N GLU A 31 -5.59 -8.32 -8.37
CA GLU A 31 -4.81 -7.84 -9.54
C GLU A 31 -3.48 -8.60 -9.73
N MET A 32 -3.51 -9.94 -9.63
CA MET A 32 -2.40 -10.81 -10.09
C MET A 32 -2.55 -11.23 -11.55
#